data_AF-A0A6L9QHL1-F1
#
_entry.id   AF-A0A6L9QHL1-F1
#
_cell.length_a   1.000
_cell.length_b   1.000
_cell.length_c   1.000
_cell.angle_alpha   90.00
_cell.angle_beta   90.00
_cell.angle_gamma   90.00
#
_symmetry.space_group_name_H-M   'P 1'
#
loop_
_entity.id
_entity.type
_entity.pdbx_description
1 polymer ?
#
loop_
_entity_poly.entity_id
_entity_poly.type
_entity_poly.pdbx_seq_one_letter_code
_entity_poly.pdbx_strand_id
1 'polypeptide(L)' 'DAAAVSAAVGAPFYYRLLIQRGPVDDALAETAAAAACAAARSGVFAPPAGQAP' A
#
# COMPACT_ATOMS: atom_id res chain seq x y z
N ASP A 1 -7.84 -8.32 0.77
CA ASP A 1 -7.26 -8.57 2.11
C ASP A 1 -6.98 -7.23 2.78
N ALA A 2 -7.60 -6.96 3.95
CA ALA A 2 -7.44 -5.67 4.63
C ALA A 2 -6.02 -5.45 5.19
N ALA A 3 -5.35 -6.51 5.64
CA ALA A 3 -3.98 -6.41 6.15
C ALA A 3 -3.00 -6.07 5.03
N ALA A 4 -3.16 -6.70 3.86
CA ALA A 4 -2.36 -6.42 2.68
C ALA A 4 -2.53 -4.98 2.17
N VAL A 5 -3.77 -4.45 2.20
CA VAL A 5 -4.04 -3.05 1.86
C VAL A 5 -3.32 -2.10 2.82
N SER A 6 -3.44 -2.33 4.14
CA SER A 6 -2.75 -1.51 5.15
C SER A 6 -1.23 -1.56 5.02
N ALA A 7 -0.67 -2.74 4.72
CA ALA A 7 0.76 -2.89 4.46
C ALA A 7 1.21 -2.10 3.22
N ALA A 8 0.40 -2.12 2.14
CA ALA A 8 0.68 -1.36 0.92
C ALA A 8 0.65 0.16 1.14
N VAL A 9 -0.22 0.65 2.04
CA VAL A 9 -0.21 2.07 2.47
C VAL A 9 1.07 2.40 3.24
N GLY A 10 1.52 1.53 4.14
CA GLY A 10 2.69 1.79 4.99
C GLY A 10 4.06 1.62 4.30
N ALA A 11 4.16 0.73 3.32
CA ALA A 11 5.45 0.40 2.68
C ALA A 11 6.22 1.60 2.09
N PRO A 12 5.57 2.57 1.39
CA PRO A 12 6.26 3.76 0.88
C PRO A 12 6.93 4.60 1.98
N PHE A 13 6.37 4.65 3.18
CA PHE A 13 6.96 5.38 4.32
C PHE A 13 8.26 4.74 4.75
N TYR A 14 8.28 3.41 4.89
CA TYR A 14 9.51 2.69 5.24
C TYR A 14 10.58 2.85 4.16
N TYR A 15 10.19 2.78 2.90
CA TYR A 15 11.11 3.02 1.79
C TYR A 15 11.68 4.45 1.82
N ARG A 16 10.84 5.46 2.06
CA ARG A 16 11.25 6.86 2.17
C ARG A 16 12.21 7.10 3.33
N LEU A 17 11.92 6.55 4.50
CA LEU A 17 12.71 6.73 5.71
C LEU A 17 14.03 5.96 5.67
N LEU A 18 13.98 4.68 5.32
CA LEU A 18 15.11 3.77 5.51
C LEU A 18 16.04 3.74 4.29
N ILE A 19 15.47 3.86 3.09
CA ILE A 19 16.23 3.72 1.84
C ILE A 19 16.58 5.09 1.27
N GLN A 20 15.57 5.93 1.04
CA GLN A 20 15.79 7.25 0.44
C GLN A 20 16.29 8.30 1.45
N ARG A 21 16.09 8.06 2.75
CA ARG A 21 16.42 8.98 3.85
C ARG A 21 15.84 10.39 3.65
N GLY A 22 14.64 10.44 3.10
CA GLY A 22 13.92 11.68 2.80
C GLY A 22 12.85 12.00 3.84
N PRO A 23 12.33 13.25 3.83
CA PRO A 23 11.22 13.63 4.69
C PRO A 23 9.97 12.81 4.37
N VAL A 24 9.15 12.63 5.41
CA VAL A 24 7.77 12.16 5.31
C VAL A 24 6.89 13.39 5.44
N ASP A 25 6.00 13.58 4.47
CA ASP A 25 5.08 14.70 4.38
C ASP A 25 3.67 14.22 3.99
N ASP A 26 2.72 15.15 4.01
CA ASP A 26 1.32 14.84 3.70
C ASP A 26 1.13 14.38 2.25
N ALA A 27 1.97 14.85 1.32
CA ALA A 27 1.91 14.44 -0.08
C ALA A 27 2.28 12.96 -0.26
N LEU A 28 3.27 12.46 0.48
CA LEU A 28 3.58 11.03 0.53
C LEU A 28 2.40 10.23 1.06
N ALA A 29 1.76 10.70 2.13
CA ALA A 29 0.63 10.01 2.75
C ALA A 29 -0.57 9.91 1.81
N GLU A 30 -0.96 11.03 1.19
CA GLU A 30 -2.05 11.08 0.21
C GLU A 30 -1.76 10.15 -0.97
N THR A 31 -0.54 10.21 -1.51
CA THR A 31 -0.14 9.37 -2.65
C THR A 31 -0.17 7.88 -2.31
N ALA A 32 0.36 7.49 -1.14
CA ALA A 32 0.36 6.10 -0.70
C ALA A 32 -1.07 5.57 -0.50
N ALA A 33 -1.94 6.37 0.12
CA ALA A 33 -3.35 6.03 0.31
C ALA A 33 -4.08 5.89 -1.03
N ALA A 34 -3.91 6.85 -1.94
CA ALA A 34 -4.54 6.84 -3.26
C ALA A 34 -4.10 5.63 -4.09
N ALA A 35 -2.80 5.30 -4.08
CA ALA A 35 -2.25 4.16 -4.80
C ALA A 35 -2.78 2.82 -4.24
N ALA A 36 -2.75 2.64 -2.92
CA ALA A 36 -3.28 1.43 -2.29
C ALA A 36 -4.79 1.28 -2.54
N CYS A 37 -5.54 2.38 -2.50
CA CYS A 37 -6.97 2.38 -2.78
C CYS A 37 -7.28 2.02 -4.24
N ALA A 38 -6.50 2.54 -5.19
CA ALA A 38 -6.61 2.16 -6.60
C ALA A 38 -6.32 0.67 -6.82
N ALA A 39 -5.25 0.14 -6.21
CA ALA A 39 -4.89 -1.29 -6.28
C ALA A 39 -5.96 -2.19 -5.64
N ALA A 40 -6.56 -1.76 -4.53
CA ALA A 40 -7.66 -2.50 -3.91
C ALA A 40 -8.89 -2.57 -4.82
N ARG A 41 -9.27 -1.43 -5.44
CA ARG A 41 -10.40 -1.39 -6.37
C ARG A 41 -10.18 -2.21 -7.63
N SER A 42 -8.94 -2.40 -8.08
CA SER A 42 -8.63 -3.26 -9.23
C SER A 42 -8.48 -4.74 -8.87
N GLY A 43 -8.64 -5.12 -7.60
CA GLY A 43 -8.60 -6.51 -7.17
C GLY A 43 -7.21 -7.08 -6.91
N VAL A 44 -6.16 -6.24 -6.84
CA VAL A 44 -4.77 -6.70 -6.59
C VAL A 44 -4.64 -7.48 -5.28
N PHE A 45 -5.43 -7.13 -4.26
CA PHE A 45 -5.45 -7.80 -2.96
C PHE A 45 -6.58 -8.84 -2.83
N ALA A 46 -7.24 -9.21 -3.93
CA ALA A 46 -8.17 -10.33 -3.92
C ALA A 46 -7.36 -11.63 -3.79
N PRO A 47 -7.83 -12.60 -2.99
CA PRO A 47 -7.22 -13.92 -2.98
C PRO A 47 -7.26 -14.51 -4.41
N PRO A 48 -6.25 -15.28 -4.82
CA PRO A 48 -6.23 -15.89 -6.13
C PRO A 48 -7.51 -16.74 -6.32
N ALA A 49 -8.16 -16.57 -7.47
CA ALA A 49 -9.36 -17.31 -7.83
C ALA A 49 -9.02 -18.81 -7.88
N GLY A 50 -9.33 -19.54 -6.79
CA GLY A 50 -9.02 -20.96 -6.63
C GLY A 50 -8.57 -21.36 -5.24
N GLN A 51 -8.18 -20.44 -4.36
CA GLN A 51 -7.90 -20.76 -2.96
C GLN A 51 -9.22 -20.67 -2.16
N ALA A 52 -10.00 -21.76 -2.17
CA ALA A 52 -10.98 -22.01 -1.12
C ALA A 52 -10.24 -22.22 0.22
N PRO A 53 -10.83 -21.85 1.37
CA PRO A 53 -10.19 -21.97 2.69
C PRO A 53 -9.75 -23.39 3.02
#